data_AF-A0A183NRK0-F1
#
_entry.id   AF-A0A183NRK0-F1
#
_cell.length_a   1.000
_cell.length_b   1.000
_cell.length_c   1.000
_cell.angle_alpha   90.00
_cell.angle_beta   90.00
_cell.angle_gamma   90.00
#
_symmetry.space_group_name_H-M   'P 1'
#
loop_
_entity.id
_entity.type
_entity.pdbx_description
1 polymer ?
#
loop_
_entity_poly.entity_id
_entity_poly.type
_entity_poly.pdbx_seq_one_letter_code
_entity_poly.pdbx_strand_id
1 'polypeptide(L)'
;MPCAPCLWIGQKPIYLNGDYEYAAQSKCRNWQSTYPGENGLAVSLPIVDNAPGLFSKQNFKLISCSKFCRMLCIQITPSNT
;
A
#
# COMPACT_ATOMS: atom_id res chain seq x y z
N MET A 1 13.12 -1.59 17.10
CA MET A 1 11.68 -1.79 16.86
C MET A 1 11.51 -2.91 15.85
N PRO A 2 10.55 -3.84 16.02
CA PRO A 2 10.35 -4.90 15.03
C PRO A 2 10.06 -4.26 13.67
N CYS A 3 10.77 -4.69 12.63
CA CYS A 3 10.58 -4.21 11.28
C CYS A 3 9.12 -4.43 10.88
N ALA A 4 8.36 -3.34 10.63
CA ALA A 4 7.02 -3.45 10.06
C ALA A 4 7.06 -4.36 8.81
N PRO A 5 6.27 -5.44 8.77
CA PRO A 5 6.39 -6.51 7.77
C PRO A 5 5.69 -6.16 6.45
N CYS A 6 5.34 -4.89 6.27
CA CYS A 6 4.56 -4.43 5.14
C CYS A 6 4.90 -2.98 4.80
N LEU A 7 4.62 -2.63 3.56
CA LEU A 7 4.71 -1.28 3.02
C LEU A 7 3.34 -0.88 2.48
N TRP A 8 2.75 0.16 3.03
CA TRP A 8 1.53 0.76 2.50
C TRP A 8 1.76 1.30 1.09
N ILE A 9 0.87 0.95 0.16
CA ILE A 9 0.94 1.45 -1.21
C ILE A 9 -0.33 2.23 -1.55
N GLY A 10 -0.17 3.49 -1.96
CA GLY A 10 -1.25 4.32 -2.50
C GLY A 10 -1.59 4.01 -3.94
N GLN A 11 -1.20 2.83 -4.42
CA GLN A 11 -1.47 2.43 -5.78
C GLN A 11 -2.98 2.36 -5.95
N LYS A 12 -3.45 3.09 -6.95
CA LYS A 12 -4.79 3.02 -7.46
C LYS A 12 -5.06 1.55 -7.82
N PRO A 13 -6.00 0.84 -7.18
CA PRO A 13 -6.52 -0.36 -7.80
C PRO A 13 -7.00 0.08 -9.18
N ILE A 14 -6.56 -0.63 -10.21
CA ILE A 14 -7.04 -0.43 -11.58
C ILE A 14 -8.55 -0.28 -11.46
N TYR A 15 -9.09 0.85 -11.93
CA TYR A 15 -10.53 1.10 -11.88
C TYR A 15 -11.25 -0.08 -12.53
N LEU A 16 -11.67 -1.05 -11.73
CA LEU A 16 -12.65 -2.02 -12.16
C LEU A 16 -13.95 -1.23 -12.14
N ASN A 17 -14.32 -0.73 -13.33
CA ASN A 17 -15.61 -0.10 -13.62
C ASN A 17 -15.89 1.27 -12.98
N GLY A 18 -14.86 2.01 -12.55
CA GLY A 18 -15.03 3.38 -12.05
C GLY A 18 -15.54 3.50 -10.61
N ASP A 19 -15.51 2.41 -9.83
CA ASP A 19 -15.94 2.41 -8.43
C ASP A 19 -14.91 3.12 -7.52
N TYR A 20 -15.19 4.38 -7.22
CA TYR A 20 -14.38 5.21 -6.33
C TYR A 20 -14.34 4.68 -4.89
N GLU A 21 -15.45 4.12 -4.41
CA GLU A 21 -15.55 3.61 -3.04
C GLU A 21 -14.66 2.39 -2.85
N TYR A 22 -14.66 1.48 -3.83
CA TYR A 22 -13.75 0.35 -3.84
C TYR A 22 -12.27 0.80 -3.83
N ALA A 23 -11.94 1.80 -4.64
CA ALA A 23 -10.59 2.37 -4.66
C ALA A 23 -10.23 3.03 -3.33
N ALA A 24 -11.14 3.75 -2.68
CA ALA A 24 -10.91 4.38 -1.38
C ALA A 24 -10.73 3.34 -0.26
N GLN A 25 -11.55 2.29 -0.23
CA GLN A 25 -11.49 1.21 0.75
C GLN A 25 -10.15 0.46 0.70
N SER A 26 -9.65 0.16 -0.50
CA SER A 26 -8.33 -0.45 -0.69
C SER A 26 -7.16 0.39 -0.18
N LYS A 27 -7.41 1.65 0.22
CA LYS A 27 -6.43 2.56 0.82
C LYS A 27 -6.88 2.99 2.21
N CYS A 28 -7.57 2.15 2.97
CA CYS A 28 -8.06 2.49 4.32
C CYS A 28 -8.87 3.79 4.34
N ARG A 29 -9.85 3.89 3.44
CA ARG A 29 -10.66 5.10 3.19
C ARG A 29 -9.78 6.32 2.88
N ASN A 30 -8.90 6.18 1.88
CA ASN A 30 -7.91 7.23 1.52
C ASN A 30 -7.02 7.69 2.69
N TRP A 31 -6.52 6.73 3.48
CA TRP A 31 -5.62 6.95 4.61
C TRP A 31 -6.27 7.67 5.80
N GLN A 32 -7.60 7.62 5.90
CA GLN A 32 -8.36 8.30 6.94
C GLN A 32 -8.89 7.35 8.02
N SER A 33 -8.75 6.03 7.84
CA SER A 33 -9.24 5.04 8.77
C SER A 33 -8.13 4.13 9.29
N THR A 34 -8.21 3.81 10.58
CA THR A 34 -7.41 2.78 11.26
C THR A 34 -8.29 1.65 11.80
N TYR A 35 -9.56 1.59 11.37
CA TYR A 35 -10.51 0.60 11.86
C TYR A 35 -10.04 -0.83 11.53
N PRO A 36 -9.97 -1.75 12.53
CA PRO A 36 -9.44 -3.09 12.30
C PRO A 36 -10.21 -3.92 11.27
N GLY A 37 -11.51 -3.66 11.09
CA GLY A 37 -12.36 -4.36 10.13
C GLY A 37 -12.21 -3.89 8.68
N GLU A 38 -11.45 -2.83 8.43
CA GLU A 38 -11.08 -2.39 7.08
C GLU A 38 -9.68 -2.90 6.71
N ASN A 39 -9.48 -3.16 5.42
CA ASN A 39 -8.20 -3.61 4.87
C ASN A 39 -7.73 -2.67 3.78
N GLY A 40 -6.44 -2.34 3.79
CA GLY A 40 -5.75 -1.62 2.74
C GLY A 40 -4.80 -2.52 1.95
N LEU A 41 -4.43 -2.08 0.76
CA LEU A 41 -3.45 -2.72 -0.08
C LEU A 41 -2.03 -2.32 0.36
N ALA A 42 -1.21 -3.34 0.59
CA ALA A 42 0.18 -3.19 0.98
C ALA A 42 1.07 -4.16 0.20
N VAL A 43 2.37 -3.91 0.19
CA VAL A 43 3.40 -4.87 -0.19
C VAL A 43 3.90 -5.59 1.06
N SER A 44 4.02 -6.92 1.02
CA SER A 44 4.70 -7.66 2.09
C SER A 44 6.21 -7.46 2.05
N LEU A 45 6.84 -7.36 3.22
CA LEU A 45 8.29 -7.32 3.40
C LEU A 45 8.76 -8.56 4.19
N PRO A 46 9.88 -9.19 3.81
CA PRO A 46 10.70 -8.90 2.63
C PRO A 46 9.96 -9.17 1.32
N ILE A 47 10.44 -8.55 0.24
CA ILE A 47 9.91 -8.76 -1.12
C ILE A 47 10.16 -10.22 -1.49
N VAL A 48 9.24 -10.83 -2.24
CA VAL A 48 9.37 -12.22 -2.69
C VAL A 48 10.59 -12.35 -3.60
N ASP A 49 11.46 -13.32 -3.30
CA ASP A 49 12.62 -13.66 -4.14
C ASP A 49 12.13 -13.97 -5.56
N ASN A 50 12.68 -13.25 -6.56
CA ASN A 50 12.28 -13.23 -7.98
C ASN A 50 11.13 -12.29 -8.37
N ALA A 51 10.71 -11.37 -7.50
CA ALA A 51 9.85 -10.27 -7.95
C ALA A 51 10.60 -9.27 -8.85
N PRO A 52 10.09 -8.97 -10.07
CA PRO A 52 10.70 -7.98 -10.96
C PRO A 52 10.86 -6.58 -10.35
N GLY A 53 10.09 -6.28 -9.30
CA GLY A 53 10.18 -5.05 -8.55
C GLY A 53 9.14 -4.96 -7.43
N LEU A 54 9.19 -3.86 -6.67
CA LEU A 54 8.34 -3.61 -5.51
C LEU A 54 6.84 -3.78 -5.81
N PHE A 55 6.37 -3.23 -6.94
CA PHE A 55 4.96 -3.25 -7.34
C PHE A 55 4.54 -4.48 -8.16
N SER A 56 5.25 -5.60 -8.00
CA SER A 56 4.84 -6.87 -8.62
C SER A 56 3.61 -7.44 -7.91
N LYS A 57 2.63 -7.96 -8.65
CA LYS A 57 1.35 -8.46 -8.10
C LYS A 57 1.54 -9.46 -6.95
N GLN A 58 2.54 -10.33 -7.04
CA GLN A 58 2.88 -11.32 -6.02
C GLN A 58 3.33 -10.75 -4.67
N ASN A 59 3.70 -9.48 -4.63
CA ASN A 59 4.04 -8.78 -3.40
C ASN A 59 2.80 -8.19 -2.70
N PHE A 60 1.66 -8.08 -3.38
CA PHE A 60 0.49 -7.39 -2.85
C PHE A 60 -0.29 -8.25 -1.87
N LYS A 61 -0.69 -7.64 -0.75
CA LYS A 61 -1.57 -8.22 0.26
C LYS A 61 -2.58 -7.19 0.75
N LEU A 62 -3.77 -7.67 1.08
CA LEU A 62 -4.71 -6.90 1.90
C LEU A 62 -4.30 -7.05 3.36
N ILE A 63 -4.07 -5.93 4.02
CA ILE A 63 -3.62 -5.84 5.41
C ILE A 63 -4.61 -4.97 6.18
N SER A 64 -4.94 -5.35 7.41
CA SER A 64 -5.82 -4.54 8.26
C SER A 64 -5.28 -3.12 8.43
N CYS A 65 -6.15 -2.12 8.31
CA CYS A 65 -5.80 -0.71 8.44
C CYS A 65 -5.31 -0.33 9.84
N SER A 66 -5.54 -1.18 10.83
CA SER A 66 -4.99 -1.06 12.18
C SER A 66 -3.52 -1.48 12.30
N LYS A 67 -2.94 -2.11 11.26
CA LYS A 67 -1.56 -2.57 11.27
C LYS A 67 -0.58 -1.45 10.99
N PHE A 68 0.55 -1.51 11.68
CA PHE A 68 1.69 -0.65 11.40
C PHE A 68 2.49 -1.21 10.21
N CYS A 69 2.34 -0.55 9.04
CA CYS A 69 3.19 -0.77 7.87
C CYS A 69 4.07 0.47 7.63
N ARG A 70 5.19 0.27 6.93
CA ARG A 70 6.05 1.37 6.47
C ARG A 70 5.33 2.18 5.39
N MET A 71 5.81 3.40 5.17
CA MET A 71 5.43 4.24 4.04
C MET A 71 6.71 4.76 3.37
N LEU A 72 6.77 4.75 2.04
CA LEU A 72 7.86 5.35 1.30
C LEU A 72 7.50 6.78 0.95
N CYS A 73 8.44 7.69 1.14
CA CYS A 73 8.39 9.04 0.62
C CYS A 73 9.21 9.08 -0.68
N ILE A 74 8.64 9.64 -1.73
CA ILE A 74 9.34 9.86 -3.00
C ILE A 74 9.54 11.35 -3.22
N GLN A 75 10.67 11.71 -3.80
CA GLN A 75 10.92 13.06 -4.24
C GLN A 75 10.29 13.28 -5.62
N ILE A 76 9.29 14.16 -5.71
CA ILE A 76 8.51 14.40 -6.94
C ILE A 76 9.13 15.52 -7.78
N THR A 77 9.74 16.51 -7.13
CA THR A 77 10.44 17.61 -7.81
C THR A 77 11.94 17.40 -7.65
N PRO A 78 12.75 17.47 -8.72
CA PRO A 78 14.19 17.42 -8.59
C PRO A 78 14.66 18.51 -7.62
N SER A 79 15.60 18.18 -6.75
CA SER A 79 16.31 19.21 -6.01
C SER A 79 17.13 19.95 -7.06
N ASN A 80 16.94 21.26 -7.18
CA ASN A 80 17.86 22.11 -7.94
C ASN A 80 19.19 22.15 -7.16
N THR A 81 19.99 21.09 -7.29
CA THR A 81 21.40 21.05 -6.90
C THR A 81 22.23 21.00 -8.15
#